data_AF-A0A930VQD0-F1
#
_entry.id   AF-A0A930VQD0-F1
#
_cell.length_a   1.000
_cell.length_b   1.000
_cell.length_c   1.000
_cell.angle_alpha   90.00
_cell.angle_beta   90.00
_cell.angle_gamma   90.00
#
_symmetry.space_group_name_H-M   'P 1'
#
loop_
_entity.id
_entity.type
_entity.pdbx_description
1 polymer ?
#
loop_
_entity_poly.entity_id
_entity_poly.type
_entity_poly.pdbx_seq_one_letter_code
_entity_poly.pdbx_strand_id
1 'polypeptide(L)'
;MSVHQVSRRTLARGAAWSVPIVAVGVAAPAFAVSPGSTPHLVPGGSCKCPGSGGNNFNFKAVIAVATAGNADWTFTITGFTFDGVASTNPAPITLTGGDGNLILVKNLTNSAAKHFVAFNWSAKNGTTGEVVTGSFPSTQLTFAPNCVSPILCP
;
A
#
# COMPACT_ATOMS: atom_id res chain seq x y z
N MET A 1 -67.66 -14.61 -48.30
CA MET A 1 -66.25 -14.72 -47.85
C MET A 1 -65.99 -13.58 -46.89
N SER A 2 -65.68 -13.92 -45.64
CA SER A 2 -65.78 -13.04 -44.47
C SER A 2 -64.53 -12.18 -44.27
N VAL A 3 -64.71 -10.88 -44.01
CA VAL A 3 -63.64 -9.93 -43.70
C VAL A 3 -63.32 -10.03 -42.22
N HIS A 4 -62.16 -10.56 -41.85
CA HIS A 4 -61.69 -10.55 -40.47
C HIS A 4 -61.19 -9.14 -40.10
N GLN A 5 -62.04 -8.37 -39.39
CA GLN A 5 -61.61 -7.15 -38.72
C GLN A 5 -60.71 -7.50 -37.53
N VAL A 6 -59.46 -7.03 -37.55
CA VAL A 6 -58.57 -7.07 -36.39
C VAL A 6 -59.05 -6.03 -35.37
N SER A 7 -59.57 -6.50 -34.23
CA SER A 7 -60.04 -5.68 -33.12
C SER A 7 -58.85 -5.03 -32.40
N ARG A 8 -58.89 -3.70 -32.23
CA ARG A 8 -57.84 -2.86 -31.60
C ARG A 8 -57.73 -3.04 -30.07
N ARG A 9 -58.01 -4.21 -29.51
CA ARG A 9 -58.15 -4.41 -28.05
C ARG A 9 -57.10 -5.29 -27.39
N THR A 10 -56.03 -5.69 -28.08
CA THR A 10 -55.03 -6.60 -27.48
C THR A 10 -53.57 -6.25 -27.81
N LEU A 11 -53.23 -4.96 -27.92
CA LEU A 11 -51.82 -4.50 -27.94
C LEU A 11 -51.46 -3.70 -26.67
N ALA A 12 -52.10 -3.99 -25.54
CA ALA A 12 -51.91 -3.26 -24.29
C ALA A 12 -51.67 -4.18 -23.08
N ARG A 13 -50.88 -5.26 -23.24
CA ARG A 13 -50.46 -6.12 -22.10
C ARG A 13 -48.94 -6.37 -22.00
N GLY A 14 -48.12 -5.64 -22.76
CA GLY A 14 -46.66 -5.78 -22.71
C GLY A 14 -45.92 -4.73 -21.88
N ALA A 15 -46.59 -3.69 -21.37
CA ALA A 15 -45.94 -2.52 -20.76
C ALA A 15 -46.17 -2.41 -19.24
N ALA A 16 -46.28 -3.53 -18.52
CA ALA A 16 -46.45 -3.51 -17.05
C ALA A 16 -45.12 -3.66 -16.28
N TRP A 17 -43.99 -3.85 -16.96
CA TRP A 17 -42.68 -4.01 -16.32
C TRP A 17 -41.61 -3.06 -16.84
N SER A 18 -42.01 -1.95 -17.48
CA SER A 18 -41.12 -0.80 -17.64
C SER A 18 -40.97 -0.11 -16.28
N VAL A 19 -40.10 -0.69 -15.44
CA VAL A 19 -39.54 0.02 -14.28
C VAL A 19 -38.78 1.21 -14.87
N PRO A 20 -39.11 2.46 -14.51
CA PRO A 20 -38.28 3.58 -14.90
C PRO A 20 -36.90 3.36 -14.28
N ILE A 21 -35.91 3.06 -15.12
CA ILE A 21 -34.50 3.23 -14.74
C ILE A 21 -34.33 4.74 -14.58
N VAL A 22 -34.56 5.22 -13.37
CA VAL A 22 -33.91 6.43 -12.93
C VAL A 22 -32.44 6.06 -12.91
N ALA A 23 -31.67 6.61 -13.84
CA ALA A 23 -30.22 6.64 -13.73
C ALA A 23 -29.89 7.51 -12.52
N VAL A 24 -30.07 6.96 -11.32
CA VAL A 24 -29.39 7.48 -10.15
C VAL A 24 -27.94 7.17 -10.47
N GLY A 25 -27.15 8.22 -10.73
CA GLY A 25 -25.71 8.14 -10.68
C GLY A 25 -25.30 7.82 -9.25
N VAL A 26 -25.63 6.63 -8.77
CA VAL A 26 -25.00 6.05 -7.60
C VAL A 26 -23.57 5.83 -8.03
N ALA A 27 -22.63 6.47 -7.34
CA ALA A 27 -21.25 6.08 -7.41
C ALA A 27 -21.21 4.56 -7.22
N ALA A 28 -20.91 3.82 -8.29
CA ALA A 28 -20.70 2.39 -8.18
C ALA A 28 -19.67 2.22 -7.06
N PRO A 29 -19.94 1.42 -6.01
CA PRO A 29 -18.95 1.14 -5.00
C PRO A 29 -17.70 0.64 -5.73
N ALA A 30 -16.57 1.31 -5.51
CA ALA A 30 -15.29 1.02 -6.13
C ALA A 30 -14.67 -0.29 -5.60
N PHE A 31 -15.49 -1.32 -5.41
CA PHE A 31 -15.11 -2.65 -4.90
C PHE A 31 -15.01 -3.70 -6.01
N ALA A 32 -14.86 -3.28 -7.26
CA ALA A 32 -14.28 -4.11 -8.31
C ALA A 32 -12.79 -3.77 -8.48
N VAL A 33 -12.05 -3.76 -7.35
CA VAL A 33 -10.58 -3.78 -7.38
C VAL A 33 -10.17 -5.19 -7.76
N SER A 34 -9.55 -5.35 -8.92
CA SER A 34 -8.87 -6.59 -9.29
C SER A 34 -7.87 -6.96 -8.19
N PRO A 35 -7.85 -8.20 -7.68
CA PRO A 35 -6.86 -8.63 -6.71
C PRO A 35 -5.48 -8.57 -7.38
N GLY A 36 -4.72 -7.51 -7.10
CA GLY A 36 -3.43 -7.27 -7.74
C GLY A 36 -2.79 -5.94 -7.33
N SER A 37 -3.55 -4.86 -7.15
CA SER A 37 -2.96 -3.53 -6.92
C SER A 37 -2.33 -3.33 -5.54
N THR A 38 -2.59 -4.20 -4.57
CA THR A 38 -2.23 -3.96 -3.17
C THR A 38 -0.72 -4.18 -2.96
N PRO A 39 0.04 -3.18 -2.51
CA PRO A 39 1.45 -3.39 -2.21
C PRO A 39 1.66 -4.42 -1.10
N HIS A 40 2.55 -5.37 -1.35
CA HIS A 40 2.95 -6.41 -0.41
C HIS A 40 4.34 -6.07 0.14
N LEU A 41 4.43 -5.97 1.47
CA LEU A 41 5.66 -5.57 2.17
C LEU A 41 6.27 -6.78 2.87
N VAL A 42 7.55 -7.03 2.63
CA VAL A 42 8.33 -8.09 3.30
C VAL A 42 9.63 -7.54 3.88
N PRO A 43 10.14 -8.13 4.97
CA PRO A 43 11.48 -7.83 5.45
C PRO A 43 12.50 -8.08 4.32
N GLY A 44 13.30 -7.06 4.01
CA GLY A 44 14.46 -7.19 3.14
C GLY A 44 15.73 -7.42 3.98
N GLY A 45 16.70 -6.52 3.84
CA GLY A 45 17.91 -6.49 4.65
C GLY A 45 17.83 -5.53 5.85
N SER A 46 18.73 -5.69 6.82
CA SER A 46 18.89 -4.70 7.88
C SER A 46 20.34 -4.57 8.29
N CYS A 47 20.75 -3.36 8.64
CA CYS A 47 22.14 -3.04 8.90
C CYS A 47 22.30 -2.02 10.03
N LYS A 48 23.31 -2.25 10.87
CA LYS A 48 23.83 -1.26 11.81
C LYS A 48 25.05 -0.59 11.18
N CYS A 49 24.87 0.61 10.64
CA CYS A 49 25.95 1.38 10.05
C CYS A 49 26.92 1.89 11.13
N PRO A 50 28.23 1.99 10.82
CA PRO A 50 29.18 2.65 11.70
C PRO A 50 28.73 4.10 11.93
N GLY A 51 28.58 4.49 13.20
CA GLY A 51 28.17 5.84 13.57
C GLY A 51 29.33 6.84 13.50
N SER A 52 29.01 8.13 13.37
CA SER A 52 30.00 9.23 13.39
C SER A 52 30.59 9.53 14.79
N GLY A 53 30.61 8.56 15.71
CA GLY A 53 31.05 8.71 17.10
C GLY A 53 29.92 8.93 18.11
N GLY A 54 30.27 9.03 19.40
CA GLY A 54 29.33 9.41 20.48
C GLY A 54 28.30 8.35 20.90
N ASN A 55 28.62 7.06 20.79
CA ASN A 55 27.72 5.93 21.12
C ASN A 55 26.39 5.92 20.34
N ASN A 56 26.30 6.65 19.22
CA ASN A 56 25.10 6.69 18.41
C ASN A 56 25.21 5.66 17.28
N PHE A 57 24.31 4.68 17.27
CA PHE A 57 24.25 3.60 16.31
C PHE A 57 23.13 3.86 15.31
N ASN A 58 23.48 3.87 14.03
CA ASN A 58 22.52 4.12 12.96
C ASN A 58 22.01 2.78 12.42
N PHE A 59 20.78 2.45 12.76
CA PHE A 59 20.08 1.26 12.31
C PHE A 59 19.24 1.57 11.08
N LYS A 60 19.44 0.77 10.04
CA LYS A 60 18.71 0.87 8.77
C LYS A 60 18.05 -0.44 8.44
N ALA A 61 16.75 -0.41 8.19
CA ALA A 61 15.98 -1.56 7.77
C ALA A 61 15.43 -1.32 6.36
N VAL A 62 15.61 -2.30 5.48
CA VAL A 62 14.99 -2.36 4.16
C VAL A 62 13.72 -3.15 4.28
N ILE A 63 12.62 -2.55 3.85
CA ILE A 63 11.37 -3.25 3.60
C ILE A 63 11.21 -3.33 2.10
N ALA A 64 11.26 -4.55 1.57
CA ALA A 64 11.01 -4.78 0.16
C ALA A 64 9.52 -4.66 -0.09
N VAL A 65 9.17 -3.93 -1.14
CA VAL A 65 7.82 -3.69 -1.58
C VAL A 65 7.65 -4.35 -2.93
N ALA A 66 6.72 -5.30 -3.00
CA ALA A 66 6.22 -5.86 -4.25
C ALA A 66 4.86 -5.23 -4.57
N THR A 67 4.68 -4.78 -5.80
CA THR A 67 3.46 -4.18 -6.33
C THR A 67 3.12 -4.88 -7.64
N ALA A 68 1.84 -5.08 -7.97
CA ALA A 68 1.52 -5.56 -9.31
C ALA A 68 1.65 -4.43 -10.33
N GLY A 69 2.38 -4.70 -11.40
CA GLY A 69 2.55 -3.78 -12.53
C GLY A 69 3.64 -2.74 -12.33
N ASN A 70 3.61 -1.69 -13.16
CA ASN A 70 4.70 -0.71 -13.27
C ASN A 70 4.25 0.70 -12.86
N ALA A 71 3.20 0.81 -12.05
CA ALA A 71 2.68 2.10 -11.62
C ALA A 71 3.59 2.72 -10.54
N ASP A 72 3.68 4.04 -10.51
CA ASP A 72 4.36 4.74 -9.43
C ASP A 72 3.53 4.64 -8.14
N TRP A 73 4.20 4.44 -7.01
CA TRP A 73 3.56 4.38 -5.69
C TRP A 73 4.22 5.31 -4.70
N THR A 74 3.43 6.21 -4.11
CA THR A 74 3.91 7.08 -3.03
C THR A 74 3.50 6.52 -1.67
N PHE A 75 4.48 6.06 -0.90
CA PHE A 75 4.33 5.54 0.45
C PHE A 75 4.50 6.64 1.49
N THR A 76 3.55 6.69 2.42
CA THR A 76 3.58 7.54 3.61
C THR A 76 3.46 6.67 4.83
N ILE A 77 4.45 6.75 5.73
CA ILE A 77 4.40 6.04 7.02
C ILE A 77 3.63 6.91 8.01
N THR A 78 2.54 6.38 8.54
CA THR A 78 1.61 7.11 9.41
C THR A 78 1.87 6.85 10.90
N GLY A 79 2.53 5.74 11.23
CA GLY A 79 3.07 5.50 12.56
C GLY A 79 4.22 4.50 12.48
N PHE A 80 5.34 4.82 13.13
CA PHE A 80 6.53 3.98 13.14
C PHE A 80 6.93 3.70 14.59
N THR A 81 7.19 2.43 14.89
CA THR A 81 7.68 2.00 16.20
C THR A 81 8.96 1.18 16.06
N PHE A 82 9.87 1.40 16.99
CA PHE A 82 11.12 0.67 17.12
C PHE A 82 11.22 0.18 18.56
N ASP A 83 11.32 -1.13 18.75
CA ASP A 83 11.20 -1.81 20.05
C ASP A 83 9.95 -1.40 20.85
N GLY A 84 8.84 -1.19 20.14
CA GLY A 84 7.57 -0.77 20.75
C GLY A 84 7.50 0.72 21.11
N VAL A 85 8.55 1.49 20.90
CA VAL A 85 8.58 2.94 21.16
C VAL A 85 8.31 3.70 19.87
N ALA A 86 7.39 4.67 19.91
CA ALA A 86 7.11 5.54 18.78
C ALA A 86 8.37 6.29 18.32
N SER A 87 8.56 6.36 17.02
CA SER A 87 9.68 7.06 16.39
C SER A 87 9.16 8.05 15.36
N THR A 88 9.98 9.05 15.02
CA THR A 88 9.68 10.00 13.96
C THR A 88 9.44 9.25 12.65
N ASN A 89 8.31 9.53 12.01
CA ASN A 89 8.00 8.96 10.71
C ASN A 89 8.99 9.51 9.67
N PRO A 90 9.52 8.67 8.76
CA PRO A 90 10.33 9.15 7.65
C PRO A 90 9.47 9.97 6.68
N ALA A 91 10.14 10.78 5.85
CA ALA A 91 9.49 11.48 4.76
C ALA A 91 8.83 10.49 3.79
N PRO A 92 7.75 10.88 3.08
CA PRO A 92 7.15 10.05 2.05
C PRO A 92 8.16 9.63 0.98
N ILE A 93 8.04 8.39 0.50
CA ILE A 93 8.93 7.80 -0.50
C ILE A 93 8.09 7.43 -1.73
N THR A 94 8.54 7.82 -2.92
CA THR A 94 7.94 7.38 -4.17
C THR A 94 8.77 6.27 -4.79
N LEU A 95 8.15 5.13 -5.04
CA LEU A 95 8.69 4.06 -5.85
C LEU A 95 8.25 4.30 -7.30
N THR A 96 9.21 4.46 -8.20
CA THR A 96 8.94 4.71 -9.63
C THR A 96 8.97 3.40 -10.38
N GLY A 97 7.92 3.10 -11.16
CA GLY A 97 7.86 1.90 -11.98
C GLY A 97 7.50 0.61 -11.23
N GLY A 98 6.91 0.69 -10.03
CA GLY A 98 6.42 -0.46 -9.27
C GLY A 98 7.29 -0.83 -8.06
N ASP A 99 7.83 -2.06 -8.06
CA ASP A 99 8.58 -2.66 -6.95
C ASP A 99 9.75 -1.79 -6.48
N GLY A 100 10.09 -1.91 -5.19
CA GLY A 100 11.20 -1.16 -4.65
C GLY A 100 11.44 -1.40 -3.17
N ASN A 101 12.17 -0.47 -2.56
CA ASN A 101 12.66 -0.59 -1.20
C ASN A 101 12.29 0.65 -0.39
N LEU A 102 11.68 0.45 0.77
CA LEU A 102 11.54 1.48 1.79
C LEU A 102 12.71 1.33 2.76
N ILE A 103 13.47 2.41 2.97
CA ILE A 103 14.59 2.42 3.91
C ILE A 103 14.17 3.18 5.16
N LEU A 104 13.99 2.43 6.25
CA LEU A 104 13.70 2.98 7.57
C LEU A 104 15.01 3.23 8.30
N VAL A 105 15.17 4.41 8.88
CA VAL A 105 16.38 4.83 9.57
C VAL A 105 16.06 5.19 11.01
N LYS A 106 16.82 4.64 11.96
CA LYS A 106 16.70 4.95 13.38
C LYS A 106 18.08 5.06 14.03
N ASN A 107 18.31 6.16 14.73
CA ASN A 107 19.49 6.31 15.59
C ASN A 107 19.14 5.90 17.02
N LEU A 108 19.95 5.03 17.63
CA LEU A 108 19.83 4.61 19.02
C LEU A 108 21.19 4.67 19.71
N THR A 109 21.17 4.82 21.03
CA THR A 109 22.35 4.72 21.89
C THR A 109 22.68 3.28 22.31
N ASN A 110 21.77 2.34 22.03
CA ASN A 110 21.95 0.91 22.30
C ASN A 110 22.62 0.23 21.10
N SER A 111 23.57 -0.67 21.39
CA SER A 111 24.33 -1.43 20.41
C SER A 111 23.73 -2.79 20.02
N ALA A 112 22.56 -3.15 20.56
CA ALA A 112 21.90 -4.44 20.35
C ALA A 112 21.78 -4.78 18.86
N ALA A 113 21.95 -6.08 18.54
CA ALA A 113 21.89 -6.56 17.16
C ALA A 113 20.47 -6.87 16.69
N LYS A 114 19.49 -6.96 17.61
CA LYS A 114 18.13 -7.37 17.32
C LYS A 114 17.16 -6.32 17.81
N HIS A 115 16.26 -5.89 16.93
CA HIS A 115 15.23 -4.92 17.25
C HIS A 115 13.91 -5.28 16.59
N PHE A 116 12.81 -4.88 17.22
CA PHE A 116 11.48 -5.01 16.66
C PHE A 116 11.10 -3.77 15.87
N VAL A 117 10.66 -3.96 14.64
CA VAL A 117 10.20 -2.90 13.75
C VAL A 117 8.74 -3.14 13.41
N ALA A 118 7.90 -2.13 13.62
CA ALA A 118 6.50 -2.15 13.21
C ALA A 118 6.08 -0.76 12.71
N PHE A 119 5.23 -0.70 11.68
CA PHE A 119 4.72 0.57 11.20
C PHE A 119 3.39 0.45 10.46
N ASN A 120 2.62 1.53 10.48
CA ASN A 120 1.43 1.71 9.66
C ASN A 120 1.79 2.55 8.43
N TRP A 121 1.19 2.26 7.29
CA TRP A 121 1.49 2.91 6.03
C TRP A 121 0.23 3.20 5.21
N SER A 122 0.36 4.20 4.34
CA SER A 122 -0.59 4.54 3.29
C SER A 122 0.17 4.67 1.98
N ALA A 123 -0.26 3.99 0.94
CA ALA A 123 0.34 4.04 -0.38
C ALA A 123 -0.68 4.59 -1.38
N LYS A 124 -0.27 5.57 -2.19
CA LYS A 124 -1.09 6.13 -3.27
C LYS A 124 -0.53 5.72 -4.62
N ASN A 125 -1.36 5.12 -5.46
CA ASN A 125 -1.02 4.81 -6.84
C ASN A 125 -1.03 6.09 -7.68
N GLY A 126 0.06 6.37 -8.37
CA GLY A 126 0.23 7.56 -9.21
C GLY A 126 -0.62 7.55 -10.48
N THR A 127 -0.97 6.36 -10.99
CA THR A 127 -1.76 6.19 -12.22
C THR A 127 -3.26 6.19 -11.97
N THR A 128 -3.72 5.42 -10.97
CA THR A 128 -5.16 5.28 -10.68
C THR A 128 -5.66 6.25 -9.61
N GLY A 129 -4.77 6.83 -8.81
CA GLY A 129 -5.12 7.64 -7.65
C GLY A 129 -5.63 6.82 -6.46
N GLU A 130 -5.67 5.49 -6.57
CA GLU A 130 -6.08 4.57 -5.51
C GLU A 130 -5.20 4.75 -4.27
N VAL A 131 -5.82 4.76 -3.09
CA VAL A 131 -5.12 4.81 -1.81
C VAL A 131 -5.36 3.51 -1.06
N VAL A 132 -4.27 2.83 -0.75
CA VAL A 132 -4.26 1.59 0.01
C VAL A 132 -3.59 1.86 1.36
N THR A 133 -4.13 1.30 2.43
CA THR A 133 -3.51 1.39 3.76
C THR A 133 -3.20 0.00 4.27
N GLY A 134 -2.20 -0.09 5.13
CA GLY A 134 -1.81 -1.36 5.73
C GLY A 134 -0.92 -1.17 6.95
N SER A 135 -0.54 -2.31 7.52
CA SER A 135 0.42 -2.36 8.61
C SER A 135 1.49 -3.38 8.30
N PHE A 136 2.71 -3.07 8.71
CA PHE A 136 3.80 -4.01 8.82
C PHE A 136 3.86 -4.46 10.28
N PRO A 137 3.64 -5.75 10.56
CA PRO A 137 3.54 -6.24 11.92
C PRO A 137 4.88 -6.11 12.64
N SER A 138 4.83 -6.13 13.97
CA SER A 138 6.05 -6.13 14.79
C SER A 138 6.93 -7.33 14.46
N THR A 139 8.02 -7.05 13.76
CA THR A 139 8.92 -8.08 13.22
C THR A 139 10.31 -7.86 13.80
N GLN A 140 10.90 -8.92 14.36
CA GLN A 140 12.28 -8.87 14.83
C GLN A 140 13.24 -8.91 13.63
N LEU A 141 14.04 -7.87 13.48
CA LEU A 141 15.10 -7.81 12.49
C LEU A 141 16.46 -7.95 13.18
N THR A 142 17.37 -8.66 12.53
CA THR A 142 18.76 -8.79 12.99
C THR A 142 19.65 -7.90 12.15
N PHE A 143 20.12 -6.81 12.76
CA PHE A 143 20.94 -5.79 12.14
C PHE A 143 22.40 -6.25 12.21
N ALA A 144 22.95 -6.62 11.05
CA ALA A 144 24.35 -6.98 10.97
C ALA A 144 25.22 -5.79 11.45
N PRO A 145 26.24 -6.03 12.28
CA PRO A 145 27.13 -4.96 12.73
C PRO A 145 28.06 -4.52 11.59
N ASN A 146 28.30 -3.20 11.50
CA ASN A 146 29.30 -2.59 10.61
C ASN A 146 29.15 -3.01 9.14
N CYS A 147 27.93 -3.20 8.64
CA CYS A 147 27.78 -3.63 7.25
C CYS A 147 28.17 -2.50 6.30
N VAL A 148 29.02 -2.86 5.36
CA VAL A 148 29.42 -2.07 4.21
C VAL A 148 28.47 -2.41 3.06
N SER A 149 27.26 -1.87 3.13
CA SER A 149 26.31 -1.96 2.02
C SER A 149 26.25 -0.59 1.35
N PRO A 150 26.53 -0.45 0.05
CA PRO A 150 26.45 0.84 -0.63
C PRO A 150 25.04 1.44 -0.64
N ILE A 151 24.01 0.62 -0.40
CA ILE A 151 22.61 1.05 -0.31
C ILE A 151 22.26 1.42 1.14
N LEU A 152 22.72 0.65 2.12
CA LEU A 152 22.37 0.89 3.53
C LEU A 152 23.34 1.86 4.19
N CYS A 153 24.64 1.68 4.04
CA CYS A 153 25.68 2.53 4.62
C CYS A 153 26.59 3.05 3.50
N PRO A 154 26.11 4.02 2.70
CA PRO A 154 26.95 4.70 1.71
C PRO A 154 28.09 5.48 2.36
#